data_AF-A0A7U9BYA6-F1
#
_entry.id   AF-A0A7U9BYA6-F1
#
_cell.length_a   1.000
_cell.length_b   1.000
_cell.length_c   1.000
_cell.angle_alpha   90.00
_cell.angle_beta   90.00
_cell.angle_gamma   90.00
#
_symmetry.space_group_name_H-M   'P 1'
#
loop_
_entity.id
_entity.type
_entity.pdbx_description
1 polymer ?
#
loop_
_entity_poly.entity_id
_entity_poly.type
_entity_poly.pdbx_seq_one_letter_code
_entity_poly.pdbx_strand_id
1 'polypeptide(L)'
;METAMLAVWVDQLLGFASGALSAIRQQEHYPDFMTWVRAKGADSFEGDVAMAQALAPVLWSQTPLERLSFACEPLATPGRNEPCWCDSGRKFKQCCYQIEFPTEIPEQMMWMLSLREWKGATLKAALDSQQAPPQALLEAGLIAAESGQTGRSMQILESLFDGSDWSRLPEQAEPAFEILLDIYQERGFSRKRADLLDDVMERGPLFLRGVALERLCLMHLDNDDLDSARGAFVKAQQALPDSPTLAYIEAMLLLHEGHEQEAKERANFWYRRLVRQGELDEDQLDFLAALADNPGATLADQLLSAEEDLATPLVSLQALLAALPTAPKIDVSADPESGRLLYNTSAREATLFAAWHEQFQVLVDEDVALGFRDDPWGNAIEWMSALCAHPEWLDAPQVVQDLTLALTSRFGSLPWMAPSLLEPLALRLSRWLEQARAEGDGNLCWDDANNAMLLRTGLALVVGMERGARQHSRELAEELLLIDQEDSLGLRELVLDQLLRDDRNEEALALAEENDDDGSLVLGLLMGKTLALYRLEQREAAETALGDVLGHNRYALELICAENPRPSMPHPDGQVDPGSRAEAWQYRTLMRDQWRTTPGALDWLEAHR
;
A
#
# COMPACT_ATOMS: atom_id res chain seq x y z
N MET A 1 21.13 -26.54 -28.33
CA MET A 1 20.92 -26.58 -29.79
C MET A 1 19.43 -26.63 -30.10
N GLU A 2 18.67 -27.51 -29.44
CA GLU A 2 17.21 -27.65 -29.57
C GLU A 2 16.42 -26.39 -29.12
N THR A 3 16.78 -25.79 -27.98
CA THR A 3 16.22 -24.51 -27.50
C THR A 3 16.49 -23.32 -28.42
N ALA A 4 17.66 -23.28 -29.06
CA ALA A 4 18.01 -22.23 -30.01
C ALA A 4 17.21 -22.37 -31.32
N MET A 5 16.94 -23.61 -31.76
CA MET A 5 16.09 -23.87 -32.94
C MET A 5 14.63 -23.52 -32.68
N LEU A 6 14.11 -23.79 -31.48
CA LEU A 6 12.75 -23.40 -31.10
C LEU A 6 12.58 -21.88 -31.03
N ALA A 7 13.54 -21.15 -30.46
CA ALA A 7 13.50 -19.69 -30.40
C ALA A 7 13.47 -19.05 -31.81
N VAL A 8 14.30 -19.54 -32.73
CA VAL A 8 14.30 -19.08 -34.13
C VAL A 8 12.96 -19.37 -34.82
N TRP A 9 12.38 -20.55 -34.59
CA TRP A 9 11.07 -20.90 -35.14
C TRP A 9 9.96 -19.97 -34.62
N VAL A 10 9.93 -19.68 -33.31
CA VAL A 10 8.92 -18.79 -32.72
C VAL A 10 9.00 -17.38 -33.32
N ASP A 11 10.22 -16.85 -33.50
CA ASP A 11 10.42 -15.53 -34.13
C ASP A 11 9.94 -15.51 -35.60
N GLN A 12 10.30 -16.55 -36.38
CA GLN A 12 9.83 -16.71 -37.76
C GLN A 12 8.31 -16.85 -37.84
N LEU A 13 7.71 -17.63 -36.95
CA LEU A 13 6.26 -17.84 -36.86
C LEU A 13 5.53 -16.53 -36.56
N LEU A 14 5.97 -15.78 -35.54
CA LEU A 14 5.37 -14.50 -35.16
C LEU A 14 5.53 -13.45 -36.26
N GLY A 15 6.71 -13.37 -36.89
CA GLY A 15 6.97 -12.48 -38.01
C GLY A 15 6.06 -12.78 -39.21
N PHE A 16 5.95 -14.06 -39.58
CA PHE A 16 5.06 -14.49 -40.66
C PHE A 16 3.58 -14.27 -40.32
N ALA A 17 3.15 -14.61 -39.10
CA ALA A 17 1.77 -14.48 -38.66
C ALA A 17 1.30 -13.01 -38.62
N SER A 18 2.18 -12.09 -38.20
CA SER A 18 1.91 -10.64 -38.27
C SER A 18 1.75 -10.15 -39.71
N GLY A 19 2.65 -10.55 -40.62
CA GLY A 19 2.52 -10.26 -42.04
C GLY A 19 1.26 -10.87 -42.68
N ALA A 20 0.92 -12.10 -42.28
CA ALA A 20 -0.26 -12.82 -42.73
C ALA A 20 -1.54 -12.13 -42.26
N LEU A 21 -1.62 -11.70 -41.00
CA LEU A 21 -2.74 -10.94 -40.47
C LEU A 21 -2.97 -9.66 -41.28
N SER A 22 -1.91 -8.88 -41.49
CA SER A 22 -1.95 -7.67 -42.32
C SER A 22 -2.43 -7.95 -43.76
N ALA A 23 -2.05 -9.08 -44.35
CA ALA A 23 -2.50 -9.48 -45.68
C ALA A 23 -3.97 -9.91 -45.70
N ILE A 24 -4.41 -10.70 -44.71
CA ILE A 24 -5.80 -11.16 -44.56
C ILE A 24 -6.73 -9.95 -44.43
N ARG A 25 -6.38 -8.95 -43.61
CA ARG A 25 -7.21 -7.77 -43.36
C ARG A 25 -7.48 -6.89 -44.57
N GLN A 26 -6.68 -6.98 -45.63
CA GLN A 26 -6.89 -6.16 -46.82
C GLN A 26 -8.18 -6.51 -47.58
N GLN A 27 -8.53 -7.80 -47.63
CA GLN A 27 -9.65 -8.29 -48.46
C GLN A 27 -10.50 -9.36 -47.77
N GLU A 28 -10.02 -9.97 -46.67
CA GLU A 28 -10.63 -11.10 -45.97
C GLU A 28 -11.13 -12.20 -46.92
N HIS A 29 -10.33 -12.48 -47.96
CA HIS A 29 -10.59 -13.48 -48.98
C HIS A 29 -9.39 -14.44 -49.14
N TYR A 30 -9.64 -15.74 -48.92
CA TYR A 30 -8.59 -16.74 -48.83
C TYR A 30 -7.68 -16.87 -50.08
N PRO A 31 -8.21 -16.88 -51.32
CA PRO A 31 -7.38 -16.90 -52.53
C PRO A 31 -6.41 -15.72 -52.66
N ASP A 32 -6.80 -14.51 -52.23
CA ASP A 32 -5.94 -13.34 -52.27
C ASP A 32 -4.84 -13.44 -51.22
N PHE A 33 -5.17 -13.94 -50.03
CA PHE A 33 -4.18 -14.28 -49.00
C PHE A 33 -3.16 -15.31 -49.51
N MET A 34 -3.60 -16.39 -50.17
CA MET A 34 -2.67 -17.39 -50.73
C MET A 34 -1.81 -16.83 -51.87
N THR A 35 -2.27 -15.79 -52.57
CA THR A 35 -1.43 -15.06 -53.55
C THR A 35 -0.32 -14.28 -52.85
N TRP A 36 -0.62 -13.62 -51.72
CA TRP A 36 0.39 -12.97 -50.89
C TRP A 36 1.41 -13.98 -50.32
N VAL A 37 0.95 -15.13 -49.82
CA VAL A 37 1.82 -16.19 -49.27
C VAL A 37 2.83 -16.68 -50.32
N ARG A 38 2.39 -16.86 -51.58
CA ARG A 38 3.28 -17.25 -52.68
C ARG A 38 4.31 -16.18 -53.04
N ALA A 39 3.93 -14.91 -52.91
CA ALA A 39 4.79 -13.79 -53.28
C ALA A 39 5.82 -13.42 -52.20
N LYS A 40 5.45 -13.56 -50.91
CA LYS A 40 6.23 -13.04 -49.78
C LYS A 40 6.52 -14.04 -48.67
N GLY A 41 5.84 -15.19 -48.64
CA GLY A 41 5.97 -16.13 -47.52
C GLY A 41 7.36 -16.77 -47.39
N ALA A 42 8.11 -16.84 -48.50
CA ALA A 42 9.49 -17.33 -48.51
C ALA A 42 10.43 -16.48 -47.62
N ASP A 43 10.18 -15.17 -47.54
CA ASP A 43 11.06 -14.21 -46.88
C ASP A 43 11.12 -14.45 -45.36
N SER A 44 10.07 -15.03 -44.79
CA SER A 44 9.98 -15.34 -43.35
C SER A 44 10.62 -16.67 -42.95
N PHE A 45 10.97 -17.54 -43.90
CA PHE A 45 11.47 -18.90 -43.62
C PHE A 45 12.70 -19.26 -44.47
N GLU A 46 13.66 -18.32 -44.59
CA GLU A 46 14.94 -18.54 -45.30
C GLU A 46 14.79 -19.07 -46.74
N GLY A 47 13.70 -18.71 -47.43
CA GLY A 47 13.39 -19.15 -48.79
C GLY A 47 12.50 -20.40 -48.87
N ASP A 48 12.07 -21.00 -47.75
CA ASP A 48 11.17 -22.14 -47.73
C ASP A 48 9.70 -21.73 -47.93
N VAL A 49 9.29 -21.69 -49.20
CA VAL A 49 7.90 -21.43 -49.60
C VAL A 49 6.94 -22.52 -49.13
N ALA A 50 7.41 -23.77 -48.99
CA ALA A 50 6.55 -24.90 -48.63
C ALA A 50 6.07 -24.79 -47.17
N MET A 51 6.95 -24.33 -46.28
CA MET A 51 6.62 -24.02 -44.89
C MET A 51 5.51 -22.95 -44.81
N ALA A 52 5.71 -21.81 -45.49
CA ALA A 52 4.72 -20.73 -45.52
C ALA A 52 3.36 -21.18 -46.09
N GLN A 53 3.38 -21.99 -47.17
CA GLN A 53 2.16 -22.53 -47.79
C GLN A 53 1.43 -23.54 -46.91
N ALA A 54 2.13 -24.30 -46.08
CA ALA A 54 1.52 -25.24 -45.13
C ALA A 54 0.94 -24.53 -43.91
N LEU A 55 1.60 -23.47 -43.45
CA LEU A 55 1.19 -22.68 -42.28
C LEU A 55 -0.02 -21.77 -42.58
N ALA A 56 -0.09 -21.18 -43.77
CA ALA A 56 -1.12 -20.20 -44.13
C ALA A 56 -2.58 -20.68 -43.92
N PRO A 57 -3.01 -21.88 -44.37
CA PRO A 57 -4.37 -22.37 -44.11
C PRO A 57 -4.72 -22.49 -42.61
N VAL A 58 -3.73 -22.81 -41.77
CA VAL A 58 -3.90 -22.90 -40.31
C VAL A 58 -4.14 -21.51 -39.73
N LEU A 59 -3.29 -20.54 -40.09
CA LEU A 59 -3.44 -19.15 -39.61
C LEU A 59 -4.74 -18.53 -40.09
N TRP A 60 -5.13 -18.76 -41.36
CA TRP A 60 -6.43 -18.33 -41.87
C TRP A 60 -7.57 -18.85 -41.00
N SER A 61 -7.56 -20.16 -40.70
CA SER A 61 -8.60 -20.82 -39.91
C SER A 61 -8.68 -20.33 -38.47
N GLN A 62 -7.60 -19.73 -37.95
CA GLN A 62 -7.53 -19.13 -36.61
C GLN A 62 -7.84 -17.61 -36.62
N THR A 63 -7.87 -16.96 -37.79
CA THR A 63 -7.99 -15.51 -37.86
C THR A 63 -9.45 -15.06 -37.68
N PRO A 64 -9.75 -14.20 -36.70
CA PRO A 64 -11.09 -13.66 -36.55
C PRO A 64 -11.41 -12.67 -37.67
N LEU A 65 -12.49 -12.82 -38.43
CA LEU A 65 -12.77 -11.97 -39.59
C LEU A 65 -13.79 -10.88 -39.28
N GLU A 66 -13.48 -9.62 -39.59
CA GLU A 66 -14.39 -8.48 -39.35
C GLU A 66 -15.69 -8.65 -40.15
N ARG A 67 -15.61 -9.16 -41.38
CA ARG A 67 -16.78 -9.43 -42.23
C ARG A 67 -17.73 -10.48 -41.64
N LEU A 68 -17.25 -11.33 -40.74
CA LEU A 68 -18.01 -12.39 -40.07
C LEU A 68 -18.28 -12.05 -38.59
N SER A 69 -18.30 -10.76 -38.24
CA SER A 69 -18.49 -10.35 -36.84
C SER A 69 -17.51 -11.04 -35.90
N PHE A 70 -16.24 -11.08 -36.31
CA PHE A 70 -15.08 -11.65 -35.62
C PHE A 70 -15.04 -13.18 -35.53
N ALA A 71 -15.96 -13.90 -36.20
CA ALA A 71 -15.88 -15.35 -36.28
C ALA A 71 -14.72 -15.80 -37.17
N CYS A 72 -14.10 -16.91 -36.79
CA CYS A 72 -13.12 -17.59 -37.63
C CYS A 72 -13.82 -18.42 -38.71
N GLU A 73 -13.16 -18.59 -39.85
CA GLU A 73 -13.65 -19.41 -40.98
C GLU A 73 -12.74 -20.64 -41.16
N PRO A 74 -12.92 -21.71 -40.36
CA PRO A 74 -12.05 -22.87 -40.40
C PRO A 74 -12.17 -23.62 -41.72
N LEU A 75 -11.03 -23.92 -42.33
CA LEU A 75 -10.97 -24.68 -43.57
C LEU A 75 -11.06 -26.18 -43.28
N ALA A 76 -11.83 -26.91 -44.09
CA ALA A 76 -11.87 -28.36 -44.01
C ALA A 76 -10.54 -28.96 -44.50
N THR A 77 -9.85 -29.70 -43.62
CA THR A 77 -8.59 -30.37 -43.96
C THR A 77 -8.83 -31.40 -45.08
N PRO A 78 -8.15 -31.29 -46.24
CA PRO A 78 -8.39 -32.21 -47.36
C PRO A 78 -8.01 -33.65 -47.03
N GLY A 79 -8.73 -34.61 -47.61
CA GLY A 79 -8.34 -36.01 -47.62
C GLY A 79 -7.02 -36.23 -48.36
N ARG A 80 -6.28 -37.31 -48.03
CA ARG A 80 -4.91 -37.57 -48.56
C ARG A 80 -4.76 -37.42 -50.08
N ASN A 81 -5.78 -37.75 -50.87
CA ASN A 81 -5.74 -37.71 -52.34
C ASN A 81 -6.45 -36.49 -52.97
N GLU A 82 -7.06 -35.63 -52.15
CA GLU A 82 -7.75 -34.42 -52.59
C GLU A 82 -6.74 -33.30 -52.91
N PRO A 83 -7.14 -32.27 -53.67
CA PRO A 83 -6.34 -31.07 -53.87
C PRO A 83 -5.93 -30.45 -52.53
N CYS A 84 -4.67 -30.02 -52.43
CA CYS A 84 -4.15 -29.37 -51.23
C CYS A 84 -4.85 -28.03 -50.99
N TRP A 85 -5.18 -27.74 -49.72
CA TRP A 85 -5.83 -26.50 -49.31
C TRP A 85 -4.99 -25.25 -49.58
N CYS A 86 -3.67 -25.36 -49.74
CA CYS A 86 -2.78 -24.23 -50.05
C CYS A 86 -2.83 -23.77 -51.52
N ASP A 87 -3.81 -24.22 -52.31
CA ASP A 87 -4.00 -23.84 -53.71
C ASP A 87 -2.78 -24.12 -54.63
N SER A 88 -1.97 -25.12 -54.28
CA SER A 88 -0.80 -25.54 -55.09
C SER A 88 -1.16 -26.41 -56.29
N GLY A 89 -2.41 -26.88 -56.37
CA GLY A 89 -2.87 -27.86 -57.37
C GLY A 89 -2.34 -29.29 -57.17
N ARG A 90 -1.49 -29.54 -56.17
CA ARG A 90 -0.97 -30.89 -55.83
C ARG A 90 -1.94 -31.65 -54.92
N LYS A 91 -1.81 -32.98 -54.86
CA LYS A 91 -2.53 -33.79 -53.86
C LYS A 91 -2.03 -33.46 -52.46
N PHE A 92 -2.90 -33.42 -51.45
CA PHE A 92 -2.55 -33.05 -50.08
C PHE A 92 -1.37 -33.86 -49.53
N LYS A 93 -1.38 -35.19 -49.71
CA LYS A 93 -0.28 -36.09 -49.29
C LYS A 93 1.09 -35.81 -49.94
N GLN A 94 1.13 -35.06 -51.04
CA GLN A 94 2.32 -34.69 -51.81
C GLN A 94 2.67 -33.20 -51.68
N CYS A 95 2.03 -32.50 -50.74
CA CYS A 95 2.19 -31.07 -50.50
C CYS A 95 2.25 -30.82 -48.99
N CYS A 96 1.36 -29.99 -48.43
CA CYS A 96 1.41 -29.57 -47.03
C CYS A 96 1.38 -30.71 -46.00
N TYR A 97 0.87 -31.90 -46.34
CA TYR A 97 0.92 -33.06 -45.44
C TYR A 97 2.35 -33.52 -45.11
N GLN A 98 3.34 -33.24 -45.98
CA GLN A 98 4.74 -33.64 -45.77
C GLN A 98 5.51 -32.64 -44.91
N ILE A 99 4.90 -31.50 -44.56
CA ILE A 99 5.54 -30.47 -43.76
C ILE A 99 5.25 -30.76 -42.29
N GLU A 100 6.31 -30.95 -41.51
CA GLU A 100 6.25 -31.08 -40.06
C GLU A 100 6.66 -29.74 -39.45
N PHE A 101 5.81 -29.20 -38.59
CA PHE A 101 6.14 -27.98 -37.84
C PHE A 101 7.02 -28.33 -36.64
N PRO A 102 8.03 -27.51 -36.31
CA PRO A 102 8.89 -27.73 -35.13
C PRO A 102 8.12 -27.82 -33.80
N THR A 103 6.99 -27.11 -33.70
CA THR A 103 6.06 -27.18 -32.56
C THR A 103 4.63 -26.88 -33.04
N GLU A 104 3.64 -27.19 -32.21
CA GLU A 104 2.25 -26.84 -32.46
C GLU A 104 2.05 -25.33 -32.55
N ILE A 105 1.11 -24.91 -33.40
CA ILE A 105 0.79 -23.50 -33.62
C ILE A 105 -0.30 -23.11 -32.63
N PRO A 106 -0.07 -22.13 -31.73
CA PRO A 106 -1.05 -21.77 -30.70
C PRO A 106 -2.37 -21.29 -31.33
N GLU A 107 -3.49 -21.89 -30.91
CA GLU A 107 -4.82 -21.61 -31.50
C GLU A 107 -5.27 -20.16 -31.31
N GLN A 108 -4.82 -19.53 -30.22
CA GLN A 108 -5.15 -18.17 -29.84
C GLN A 108 -4.31 -17.10 -30.57
N MET A 109 -3.23 -17.49 -31.26
CA MET A 109 -2.21 -16.56 -31.75
C MET A 109 -2.78 -15.48 -32.66
N MET A 110 -3.61 -15.85 -33.64
CA MET A 110 -4.19 -14.89 -34.57
C MET A 110 -5.21 -13.95 -33.92
N TRP A 111 -5.90 -14.42 -32.87
CA TRP A 111 -6.73 -13.57 -32.02
C TRP A 111 -5.88 -12.57 -31.22
N MET A 112 -4.82 -13.04 -30.57
CA MET A 112 -3.88 -12.19 -29.82
C MET A 112 -3.28 -11.10 -30.72
N LEU A 113 -2.80 -11.46 -31.92
CA LEU A 113 -2.28 -10.49 -32.89
C LEU A 113 -3.35 -9.49 -33.36
N SER A 114 -4.58 -9.95 -33.63
CA SER A 114 -5.70 -9.07 -34.00
C SER A 114 -6.05 -8.09 -32.87
N LEU A 115 -6.08 -8.58 -31.63
CA LEU A 115 -6.27 -7.78 -30.42
C LEU A 115 -5.08 -6.86 -30.10
N ARG A 116 -3.94 -6.95 -30.79
CA ARG A 116 -2.85 -5.97 -30.72
C ARG A 116 -2.96 -4.90 -31.80
N GLU A 117 -3.51 -5.23 -32.96
CA GLU A 117 -3.65 -4.31 -34.09
C GLU A 117 -4.91 -3.42 -34.02
N TRP A 118 -6.07 -3.98 -33.65
CA TRP A 118 -7.34 -3.25 -33.69
C TRP A 118 -7.39 -2.06 -32.76
N LYS A 119 -8.02 -0.95 -33.16
CA LYS A 119 -8.13 0.27 -32.32
C LYS A 119 -9.56 0.82 -32.33
N GLY A 120 -9.88 1.63 -31.33
CA GLY A 120 -11.15 2.37 -31.26
C GLY A 120 -12.37 1.46 -31.35
N ALA A 121 -13.27 1.78 -32.29
CA ALA A 121 -14.54 1.09 -32.45
C ALA A 121 -14.40 -0.41 -32.80
N THR A 122 -13.39 -0.78 -33.60
CA THR A 122 -13.19 -2.18 -34.00
C THR A 122 -12.75 -3.04 -32.82
N LEU A 123 -11.81 -2.56 -31.99
CA LEU A 123 -11.41 -3.26 -30.78
C LEU A 123 -12.61 -3.45 -29.85
N LYS A 124 -13.38 -2.39 -29.63
CA LYS A 124 -14.58 -2.47 -28.78
C LYS A 124 -15.58 -3.49 -29.31
N ALA A 125 -15.88 -3.47 -30.60
CA ALA A 125 -16.79 -4.43 -31.22
C ALA A 125 -16.28 -5.88 -31.14
N ALA A 126 -14.95 -6.08 -31.23
CA ALA A 126 -14.34 -7.39 -31.09
C ALA A 126 -14.48 -7.94 -29.66
N LEU A 127 -14.25 -7.11 -28.65
CA LEU A 127 -14.42 -7.48 -27.25
C LEU A 127 -15.89 -7.74 -26.90
N ASP A 128 -16.79 -6.85 -27.34
CA ASP A 128 -18.24 -6.99 -27.16
C ASP A 128 -18.80 -8.27 -27.84
N SER A 129 -18.10 -8.83 -28.83
CA SER A 129 -18.50 -10.08 -29.50
C SER A 129 -18.36 -11.33 -28.61
N GLN A 130 -17.54 -11.27 -27.56
CA GLN A 130 -17.21 -12.40 -26.66
C GLN A 130 -16.68 -13.66 -27.37
N GLN A 131 -16.11 -13.52 -28.57
CA GLN A 131 -15.52 -14.63 -29.32
C GLN A 131 -14.02 -14.80 -29.09
N ALA A 132 -13.37 -13.82 -28.46
CA ALA A 132 -11.95 -13.86 -28.16
C ALA A 132 -11.65 -14.96 -27.13
N PRO A 133 -10.71 -15.89 -27.41
CA PRO A 133 -10.28 -16.88 -26.43
C PRO A 133 -9.68 -16.22 -25.19
N PRO A 134 -9.92 -16.73 -23.97
CA PRO A 134 -9.34 -16.18 -22.73
C PRO A 134 -7.81 -16.05 -22.79
N GLN A 135 -7.13 -17.04 -23.36
CA GLN A 135 -5.67 -17.00 -23.54
C GLN A 135 -5.22 -15.84 -24.45
N ALA A 136 -5.98 -15.50 -25.50
CA ALA A 136 -5.65 -14.36 -26.37
C ALA A 136 -5.84 -13.02 -25.65
N LEU A 137 -6.90 -12.89 -24.83
CA LEU A 137 -7.16 -11.69 -24.02
C LEU A 137 -6.04 -11.49 -23.00
N LEU A 138 -5.64 -12.57 -22.30
CA LEU A 138 -4.52 -12.57 -21.37
C LEU A 138 -3.23 -12.08 -22.05
N GLU A 139 -2.78 -12.77 -23.09
CA GLU A 139 -1.52 -12.43 -23.78
C GLU A 139 -1.55 -11.01 -24.36
N ALA A 140 -2.63 -10.60 -25.02
CA ALA A 140 -2.74 -9.26 -25.61
C ALA A 140 -2.80 -8.15 -24.54
N GLY A 141 -3.44 -8.42 -23.40
CA GLY A 141 -3.55 -7.50 -22.28
C GLY A 141 -2.21 -7.27 -21.58
N LEU A 142 -1.44 -8.35 -21.34
CA LEU A 142 -0.09 -8.29 -20.78
C LEU A 142 0.87 -7.52 -21.68
N ILE A 143 0.91 -7.86 -22.98
CA ILE A 143 1.76 -7.14 -23.96
C ILE A 143 1.40 -5.65 -24.02
N ALA A 144 0.11 -5.31 -23.92
CA ALA A 144 -0.32 -3.91 -23.91
C ALA A 144 0.14 -3.17 -22.64
N ALA A 145 0.15 -3.85 -21.48
CA ALA A 145 0.67 -3.28 -20.23
C ALA A 145 2.18 -3.03 -20.32
N GLU A 146 2.95 -4.03 -20.74
CA GLU A 146 4.41 -3.93 -20.95
C GLU A 146 4.78 -2.82 -21.95
N SER A 147 3.93 -2.56 -22.93
CA SER A 147 4.12 -1.50 -23.92
C SER A 147 3.68 -0.11 -23.43
N GLY A 148 3.28 0.05 -22.17
CA GLY A 148 2.79 1.30 -21.58
C GLY A 148 1.41 1.75 -22.09
N GLN A 149 0.64 0.87 -22.74
CA GLN A 149 -0.69 1.18 -23.28
C GLN A 149 -1.78 0.88 -22.24
N THR A 150 -1.70 1.52 -21.07
CA THR A 150 -2.53 1.24 -19.88
C THR A 150 -4.04 1.20 -20.18
N GLY A 151 -4.54 2.16 -20.97
CA GLY A 151 -5.98 2.22 -21.30
C GLY A 151 -6.45 1.06 -22.18
N ARG A 152 -5.57 0.53 -23.05
CA ARG A 152 -5.86 -0.62 -23.89
C ARG A 152 -5.79 -1.91 -23.08
N SER A 153 -4.74 -2.07 -22.28
CA SER A 153 -4.57 -3.21 -21.39
C SER A 153 -5.81 -3.36 -20.50
N MET A 154 -6.22 -2.28 -19.84
CA MET A 154 -7.45 -2.23 -19.05
C MET A 154 -8.67 -2.77 -19.81
N GLN A 155 -8.95 -2.26 -21.02
CA GLN A 155 -10.13 -2.66 -21.79
C GLN A 155 -10.12 -4.16 -22.17
N ILE A 156 -8.94 -4.69 -22.52
CA ILE A 156 -8.78 -6.10 -22.90
C ILE A 156 -8.91 -7.00 -21.66
N LEU A 157 -8.23 -6.64 -20.56
CA LEU A 157 -8.25 -7.41 -19.31
C LEU A 157 -9.61 -7.35 -18.62
N GLU A 158 -10.35 -6.24 -18.69
CA GLU A 158 -11.75 -6.17 -18.27
C GLU A 158 -12.59 -7.24 -18.98
N SER A 159 -12.38 -7.42 -20.28
CA SER A 159 -13.11 -8.44 -21.05
C SER A 159 -12.72 -9.87 -20.65
N LEU A 160 -11.49 -10.08 -20.15
CA LEU A 160 -11.04 -11.36 -19.60
C LEU A 160 -11.79 -11.71 -18.31
N PHE A 161 -12.11 -10.74 -17.44
CA PHE A 161 -12.76 -11.01 -16.16
C PHE A 161 -14.29 -10.85 -16.18
N ASP A 162 -14.84 -9.93 -16.98
CA ASP A 162 -16.29 -9.69 -17.08
C ASP A 162 -17.04 -10.77 -17.89
N GLY A 163 -16.39 -11.33 -18.91
CA GLY A 163 -17.01 -12.21 -19.92
C GLY A 163 -16.73 -13.70 -19.76
N SER A 164 -15.86 -14.10 -18.83
CA SER A 164 -15.34 -15.46 -18.76
C SER A 164 -16.12 -16.34 -17.80
N ASP A 165 -16.32 -17.59 -18.21
CA ASP A 165 -16.51 -18.68 -17.27
C ASP A 165 -15.23 -18.79 -16.43
N TRP A 166 -15.29 -18.37 -15.15
CA TRP A 166 -14.16 -18.38 -14.22
C TRP A 166 -13.45 -19.74 -14.13
N SER A 167 -14.15 -20.83 -14.44
CA SER A 167 -13.58 -22.18 -14.50
C SER A 167 -12.65 -22.44 -15.70
N ARG A 168 -12.69 -21.56 -16.71
CA ARG A 168 -11.90 -21.64 -17.95
C ARG A 168 -10.85 -20.54 -18.07
N LEU A 169 -10.63 -19.77 -17.00
CA LEU A 169 -9.54 -18.81 -16.97
C LEU A 169 -8.20 -19.53 -17.14
N PRO A 170 -7.25 -18.95 -17.89
CA PRO A 170 -5.90 -19.48 -17.93
C PRO A 170 -5.30 -19.57 -16.53
N GLU A 171 -4.48 -20.58 -16.29
CA GLU A 171 -3.76 -20.75 -15.01
C GLU A 171 -2.81 -19.56 -14.75
N GLN A 172 -2.34 -18.90 -15.82
CA GLN A 172 -1.45 -17.74 -15.76
C GLN A 172 -2.21 -16.40 -15.72
N ALA A 173 -3.48 -16.39 -15.29
CA ALA A 173 -4.29 -15.17 -15.22
C ALA A 173 -3.91 -14.23 -14.07
N GLU A 174 -3.10 -14.70 -13.11
CA GLU A 174 -2.69 -13.93 -11.93
C GLU A 174 -2.02 -12.58 -12.28
N PRO A 175 -0.97 -12.51 -13.13
CA PRO A 175 -0.37 -11.22 -13.51
C PRO A 175 -1.37 -10.24 -14.15
N ALA A 176 -2.32 -10.74 -14.94
CA ALA A 176 -3.36 -9.91 -15.54
C ALA A 176 -4.33 -9.35 -14.50
N PHE A 177 -4.64 -10.13 -13.48
CA PHE A 177 -5.48 -9.68 -12.37
C PHE A 177 -4.78 -8.56 -11.58
N GLU A 178 -3.50 -8.75 -11.24
CA GLU A 178 -2.71 -7.73 -10.52
C GLU A 178 -2.58 -6.43 -11.31
N ILE A 179 -2.20 -6.52 -12.59
CA ILE A 179 -2.10 -5.35 -13.47
C ILE A 179 -3.43 -4.59 -13.52
N LEU A 180 -4.57 -5.30 -13.59
CA LEU A 180 -5.86 -4.62 -13.65
C LEU A 180 -6.21 -3.91 -12.34
N LEU A 181 -5.88 -4.49 -11.18
CA LEU A 181 -6.02 -3.84 -9.88
C LEU A 181 -5.16 -2.58 -9.78
N ASP A 182 -3.91 -2.65 -10.23
CA ASP A 182 -2.97 -1.52 -10.22
C ASP A 182 -3.46 -0.40 -11.13
N ILE A 183 -3.92 -0.73 -12.35
CA ILE A 183 -4.52 0.24 -13.27
C ILE A 183 -5.73 0.94 -12.65
N TYR A 184 -6.59 0.21 -11.95
CA TYR A 184 -7.74 0.80 -11.27
C TYR A 184 -7.32 1.71 -10.13
N GLN A 185 -6.28 1.33 -9.38
CA GLN A 185 -5.73 2.16 -8.30
C GLN A 185 -5.15 3.46 -8.85
N GLU A 186 -4.26 3.39 -9.84
CA GLU A 186 -3.63 4.56 -10.48
C GLU A 186 -4.64 5.54 -11.09
N ARG A 187 -5.78 5.03 -11.57
CA ARG A 187 -6.86 5.83 -12.19
C ARG A 187 -7.95 6.26 -11.21
N GLY A 188 -7.89 5.85 -9.95
CA GLY A 188 -8.90 6.14 -8.95
C GLY A 188 -10.25 5.44 -9.17
N PHE A 189 -10.28 4.31 -9.88
CA PHE A 189 -11.49 3.51 -10.11
C PHE A 189 -11.79 2.57 -8.93
N SER A 190 -11.96 3.13 -7.73
CA SER A 190 -12.16 2.39 -6.48
C SER A 190 -13.32 1.40 -6.53
N ARG A 191 -14.46 1.79 -7.14
CA ARG A 191 -15.62 0.90 -7.28
C ARG A 191 -15.34 -0.32 -8.16
N LYS A 192 -14.70 -0.13 -9.32
CA LYS A 192 -14.37 -1.25 -10.22
C LYS A 192 -13.37 -2.19 -9.56
N ARG A 193 -12.40 -1.64 -8.81
CA ARG A 193 -11.44 -2.42 -8.03
C ARG A 193 -12.15 -3.30 -7.00
N ALA A 194 -13.08 -2.73 -6.23
CA ALA A 194 -13.87 -3.47 -5.25
C ALA A 194 -14.74 -4.55 -5.90
N ASP A 195 -15.48 -4.20 -6.96
CA ASP A 195 -16.35 -5.15 -7.68
C ASP A 195 -15.54 -6.33 -8.24
N LEU A 196 -14.34 -6.09 -8.79
CA LEU A 196 -13.45 -7.13 -9.31
C LEU A 196 -12.91 -8.06 -8.19
N LEU A 197 -12.56 -7.50 -7.03
CA LEU A 197 -12.12 -8.28 -5.87
C LEU A 197 -13.26 -9.17 -5.35
N ASP A 198 -14.47 -8.62 -5.23
CA ASP A 198 -15.66 -9.36 -4.81
C ASP A 198 -15.98 -10.50 -5.79
N ASP A 199 -15.88 -10.25 -7.11
CA ASP A 199 -16.13 -11.23 -8.15
C ASP A 199 -15.15 -12.41 -8.09
N VAL A 200 -13.85 -12.15 -7.88
CA VAL A 200 -12.84 -13.20 -7.69
C VAL A 200 -13.15 -14.00 -6.42
N MET A 201 -13.53 -13.32 -5.34
CA MET A 201 -13.84 -13.98 -4.07
C MET A 201 -15.04 -14.91 -4.16
N GLU A 202 -16.10 -14.52 -4.87
CA GLU A 202 -17.30 -15.33 -5.05
C GLU A 202 -17.09 -16.46 -6.06
N ARG A 203 -16.53 -16.13 -7.24
CA ARG A 203 -16.60 -16.98 -8.44
C ARG A 203 -15.24 -17.44 -8.95
N GLY A 204 -14.14 -16.81 -8.53
CA GLY A 204 -12.80 -17.09 -9.04
C GLY A 204 -12.22 -18.44 -8.60
N PRO A 205 -11.20 -18.94 -9.31
CA PRO A 205 -10.43 -20.13 -8.91
C PRO A 205 -9.61 -19.88 -7.63
N LEU A 206 -9.19 -20.95 -6.95
CA LEU A 206 -8.51 -20.87 -5.65
C LEU A 206 -7.23 -20.03 -5.68
N PHE A 207 -6.44 -20.11 -6.76
CA PHE A 207 -5.19 -19.34 -6.88
C PHE A 207 -5.47 -17.82 -6.93
N LEU A 208 -6.45 -17.36 -7.73
CA LEU A 208 -6.82 -15.93 -7.77
C LEU A 208 -7.45 -15.45 -6.47
N ARG A 209 -8.21 -16.29 -5.77
CA ARG A 209 -8.75 -15.93 -4.44
C ARG A 209 -7.65 -15.65 -3.43
N GLY A 210 -6.56 -16.41 -3.50
CA GLY A 210 -5.36 -16.14 -2.71
C GLY A 210 -4.84 -14.74 -2.91
N VAL A 211 -4.48 -14.44 -4.15
CA VAL A 211 -3.94 -13.14 -4.57
C VAL A 211 -4.89 -12.00 -4.19
N ALA A 212 -6.20 -12.18 -4.41
CA ALA A 212 -7.21 -11.18 -4.04
C ALA A 212 -7.26 -10.93 -2.53
N LEU A 213 -7.20 -11.99 -1.71
CA LEU A 213 -7.21 -11.88 -0.25
C LEU A 213 -5.92 -11.23 0.26
N GLU A 214 -4.79 -11.56 -0.32
CA GLU A 214 -3.49 -10.97 0.01
C GLU A 214 -3.50 -9.46 -0.28
N ARG A 215 -4.00 -9.05 -1.46
CA ARG A 215 -4.17 -7.64 -1.83
C ARG A 215 -5.19 -6.91 -0.96
N LEU A 216 -6.28 -7.56 -0.56
CA LEU A 216 -7.25 -6.98 0.38
C LEU A 216 -6.64 -6.75 1.76
N CYS A 217 -5.90 -7.72 2.29
CA CYS A 217 -5.22 -7.57 3.57
C CYS A 217 -4.25 -6.39 3.55
N LEU A 218 -3.39 -6.31 2.54
CA LEU A 218 -2.44 -5.20 2.39
C LEU A 218 -3.15 -3.86 2.22
N MET A 219 -4.20 -3.80 1.39
CA MET A 219 -4.99 -2.58 1.23
C MET A 219 -5.66 -2.12 2.54
N HIS A 220 -6.19 -3.04 3.33
CA HIS A 220 -6.78 -2.68 4.62
C HIS A 220 -5.70 -2.25 5.62
N LEU A 221 -4.52 -2.88 5.61
CA LEU A 221 -3.37 -2.45 6.40
C LEU A 221 -2.91 -1.04 6.03
N ASP A 222 -2.79 -0.74 4.73
CA ASP A 222 -2.40 0.60 4.23
C ASP A 222 -3.40 1.69 4.63
N ASN A 223 -4.70 1.35 4.69
CA ASN A 223 -5.77 2.25 5.11
C ASN A 223 -6.03 2.23 6.62
N ASP A 224 -5.22 1.51 7.39
CA ASP A 224 -5.35 1.35 8.84
C ASP A 224 -6.69 0.75 9.33
N ASP A 225 -7.37 -0.01 8.48
CA ASP A 225 -8.60 -0.73 8.82
C ASP A 225 -8.28 -2.14 9.32
N LEU A 226 -7.74 -2.23 10.54
CA LEU A 226 -7.25 -3.48 11.14
C LEU A 226 -8.36 -4.54 11.31
N ASP A 227 -9.59 -4.11 11.62
CA ASP A 227 -10.75 -5.01 11.75
C ASP A 227 -11.06 -5.69 10.41
N SER A 228 -11.12 -4.92 9.32
CA SER A 228 -11.33 -5.48 7.97
C SER A 228 -10.12 -6.30 7.51
N ALA A 229 -8.89 -5.85 7.83
CA ALA A 229 -7.67 -6.57 7.50
C ALA A 229 -7.64 -7.96 8.16
N ARG A 230 -8.00 -8.06 9.44
CA ARG A 230 -8.14 -9.32 10.18
C ARG A 230 -9.26 -10.19 9.60
N GLY A 231 -10.39 -9.59 9.25
CA GLY A 231 -11.50 -10.29 8.58
C GLY A 231 -11.09 -10.90 7.23
N ALA A 232 -10.33 -10.15 6.42
CA ALA A 232 -9.77 -10.61 5.16
C ALA A 232 -8.73 -11.72 5.38
N PHE A 233 -7.85 -11.58 6.37
CA PHE A 233 -6.82 -12.57 6.69
C PHE A 233 -7.41 -13.92 7.10
N VAL A 234 -8.46 -13.95 7.92
CA VAL A 234 -9.14 -15.19 8.30
C VAL A 234 -9.72 -15.91 7.07
N LYS A 235 -10.30 -15.16 6.12
CA LYS A 235 -10.77 -15.72 4.85
C LYS A 235 -9.61 -16.24 4.02
N ALA A 236 -8.49 -15.52 3.97
CA ALA A 236 -7.25 -15.92 3.29
C ALA A 236 -6.72 -17.26 3.81
N GLN A 237 -6.63 -17.39 5.14
CA GLN A 237 -6.17 -18.60 5.81
C GLN A 237 -7.09 -19.79 5.56
N GLN A 238 -8.41 -19.59 5.43
CA GLN A 238 -9.36 -20.65 5.09
C GLN A 238 -9.25 -21.09 3.63
N ALA A 239 -9.00 -20.15 2.73
CA ALA A 239 -8.91 -20.41 1.29
C ALA A 239 -7.58 -21.08 0.90
N LEU A 240 -6.46 -20.59 1.44
CA LEU A 240 -5.10 -21.04 1.13
C LEU A 240 -4.28 -21.26 2.42
N PRO A 241 -4.54 -22.32 3.19
CA PRO A 241 -3.95 -22.53 4.52
C PRO A 241 -2.43 -22.76 4.54
N ASP A 242 -1.81 -22.97 3.38
CA ASP A 242 -0.39 -23.28 3.22
C ASP A 242 0.34 -22.26 2.35
N SER A 243 -0.27 -21.11 2.03
CA SER A 243 0.42 -20.02 1.32
C SER A 243 1.50 -19.39 2.21
N PRO A 244 2.78 -19.32 1.77
CA PRO A 244 3.86 -18.65 2.50
C PRO A 244 3.57 -17.17 2.75
N THR A 245 2.82 -16.55 1.84
CA THR A 245 2.41 -15.15 1.90
C THR A 245 1.66 -14.83 3.20
N LEU A 246 0.86 -15.78 3.70
CA LEU A 246 0.12 -15.60 4.94
C LEU A 246 1.03 -15.42 6.15
N ALA A 247 2.24 -15.96 6.13
CA ALA A 247 3.18 -15.83 7.25
C ALA A 247 3.59 -14.36 7.45
N TYR A 248 3.89 -13.64 6.37
CA TYR A 248 4.25 -12.23 6.46
C TYR A 248 3.03 -11.33 6.71
N ILE A 249 1.87 -11.62 6.11
CA ILE A 249 0.64 -10.83 6.34
C ILE A 249 0.21 -10.95 7.81
N GLU A 250 0.27 -12.15 8.40
CA GLU A 250 -0.05 -12.34 9.81
C GLU A 250 0.94 -11.59 10.71
N ALA A 251 2.23 -11.62 10.39
CA ALA A 251 3.24 -10.85 11.11
C ALA A 251 2.97 -9.34 11.02
N MET A 252 2.68 -8.82 9.84
CA MET A 252 2.31 -7.41 9.65
C MET A 252 1.08 -7.04 10.47
N LEU A 253 0.00 -7.82 10.41
CA LEU A 253 -1.22 -7.59 11.19
C LEU A 253 -0.93 -7.50 12.68
N LEU A 254 -0.23 -8.50 13.22
CA LEU A 254 0.08 -8.56 14.65
C LEU A 254 0.98 -7.40 15.08
N LEU A 255 1.92 -6.96 14.23
CA LEU A 255 2.75 -5.79 14.53
C LEU A 255 1.94 -4.49 14.49
N HIS A 256 1.01 -4.32 13.54
CA HIS A 256 0.09 -3.16 13.53
C HIS A 256 -0.82 -3.12 14.75
N GLU A 257 -1.16 -4.27 15.32
CA GLU A 257 -1.93 -4.38 16.56
C GLU A 257 -1.07 -4.26 17.84
N GLY A 258 0.26 -4.13 17.71
CA GLY A 258 1.19 -4.05 18.85
C GLY A 258 1.46 -5.40 19.54
N HIS A 259 1.15 -6.52 18.91
CA HIS A 259 1.34 -7.88 19.41
C HIS A 259 2.66 -8.50 18.93
N GLU A 260 3.80 -7.86 19.21
CA GLU A 260 5.13 -8.28 18.73
C GLU A 260 5.51 -9.72 19.11
N GLN A 261 5.27 -10.09 20.36
CA GLN A 261 5.60 -11.42 20.86
C GLN A 261 4.76 -12.50 20.15
N GLU A 262 3.47 -12.22 19.92
CA GLU A 262 2.59 -13.12 19.17
C GLU A 262 3.04 -13.21 17.71
N ALA A 263 3.43 -12.09 17.08
CA ALA A 263 3.98 -12.06 15.73
C ALA A 263 5.18 -13.02 15.59
N LYS A 264 6.11 -12.99 16.55
CA LYS A 264 7.26 -13.90 16.59
C LYS A 264 6.85 -15.36 16.74
N GLU A 265 5.91 -15.65 17.63
CA GLU A 265 5.42 -17.02 17.85
C GLU A 265 4.70 -17.59 16.63
N ARG A 266 3.86 -16.77 15.98
CA ARG A 266 3.13 -17.14 14.76
C ARG A 266 4.07 -17.30 13.56
N ALA A 267 5.06 -16.41 13.38
CA ALA A 267 6.09 -16.57 12.35
C ALA A 267 6.89 -17.86 12.54
N ASN A 268 7.28 -18.19 13.78
CA ASN A 268 7.93 -19.47 14.11
C ASN A 268 7.05 -20.69 13.78
N PHE A 269 5.75 -20.60 14.03
CA PHE A 269 4.81 -21.65 13.65
C PHE A 269 4.77 -21.86 12.14
N TRP A 270 4.66 -20.78 11.36
CA TRP A 270 4.67 -20.83 9.90
C TRP A 270 5.95 -21.42 9.35
N TYR A 271 7.11 -20.92 9.80
CA TYR A 271 8.41 -21.44 9.39
C TYR A 271 8.50 -22.96 9.58
N ARG A 272 8.17 -23.47 10.77
CA ARG A 272 8.19 -24.92 11.06
C ARG A 272 7.19 -25.72 10.23
N ARG A 273 6.05 -25.15 9.88
CA ARG A 273 5.01 -25.80 9.07
C ARG A 273 5.46 -25.90 7.60
N LEU A 274 5.91 -24.80 7.02
CA LEU A 274 6.27 -24.69 5.61
C LEU A 274 7.58 -25.44 5.29
N VAL A 275 8.58 -25.38 6.18
CA VAL A 275 9.82 -26.18 6.05
C VAL A 275 9.52 -27.68 5.94
N ARG A 276 8.49 -28.18 6.62
CA ARG A 276 8.12 -29.61 6.57
C ARG A 276 7.45 -30.01 5.26
N GLN A 277 6.86 -29.08 4.53
CA GLN A 277 6.23 -29.34 3.23
C GLN A 277 7.30 -29.47 2.13
N GLY A 278 8.37 -28.69 2.22
CA GLY A 278 9.53 -28.82 1.32
C GLY A 278 9.27 -28.31 -0.11
N GLU A 279 8.29 -27.43 -0.29
CA GLU A 279 7.89 -26.85 -1.58
C GLU A 279 8.53 -25.46 -1.83
N LEU A 280 9.26 -24.92 -0.85
CA LEU A 280 9.86 -23.57 -0.91
C LEU A 280 11.29 -23.59 -1.45
N ASP A 281 11.67 -22.50 -2.11
CA ASP A 281 13.06 -22.24 -2.51
C ASP A 281 13.92 -21.75 -1.32
N GLU A 282 15.23 -21.63 -1.55
CA GLU A 282 16.21 -21.26 -0.51
C GLU A 282 15.98 -19.82 0.00
N ASP A 283 15.67 -18.88 -0.90
CA ASP A 283 15.45 -17.47 -0.56
C ASP A 283 14.18 -17.28 0.30
N GLN A 284 13.08 -17.97 -0.03
CA GLN A 284 11.86 -17.98 0.75
C GLN A 284 12.06 -18.60 2.14
N LEU A 285 12.87 -19.66 2.25
CA LEU A 285 13.18 -20.29 3.52
C LEU A 285 14.03 -19.38 4.41
N ASP A 286 15.01 -18.69 3.85
CA ASP A 286 15.86 -17.73 4.56
C ASP A 286 15.03 -16.54 5.05
N PHE A 287 14.14 -16.01 4.21
CA PHE A 287 13.19 -14.97 4.61
C PHE A 287 12.29 -15.42 5.77
N LEU A 288 11.67 -16.60 5.69
CA LEU A 288 10.81 -17.11 6.77
C LEU A 288 11.60 -17.40 8.06
N ALA A 289 12.86 -17.82 7.95
CA ALA A 289 13.73 -18.00 9.10
C ALA A 289 14.05 -16.66 9.78
N ALA A 290 14.37 -15.62 9.00
CA ALA A 290 14.59 -14.27 9.51
C ALA A 290 13.31 -13.70 10.15
N LEU A 291 12.16 -13.85 9.49
CA LEU A 291 10.85 -13.42 9.99
C LEU A 291 10.51 -14.11 11.32
N ALA A 292 10.87 -15.39 11.48
CA ALA A 292 10.68 -16.14 12.72
C ALA A 292 11.62 -15.69 13.85
N ASP A 293 12.80 -15.15 13.54
CA ASP A 293 13.73 -14.63 14.53
C ASP A 293 13.35 -13.20 14.97
N ASN A 294 13.13 -12.31 14.01
CA ASN A 294 12.73 -10.93 14.26
C ASN A 294 11.78 -10.42 13.15
N PRO A 295 10.45 -10.52 13.37
CA PRO A 295 9.46 -10.10 12.37
C PRO A 295 9.62 -8.63 11.96
N GLY A 296 9.78 -7.73 12.94
CA GLY A 296 9.86 -6.29 12.69
C GLY A 296 11.11 -5.92 11.87
N ALA A 297 12.28 -6.43 12.25
CA ALA A 297 13.52 -6.17 11.51
C ALA A 297 13.48 -6.75 10.09
N THR A 298 12.93 -7.96 9.92
CA THR A 298 12.83 -8.59 8.59
C THR A 298 11.89 -7.84 7.67
N LEU A 299 10.75 -7.36 8.18
CA LEU A 299 9.82 -6.53 7.40
C LEU A 299 10.40 -5.15 7.08
N ALA A 300 11.18 -4.57 8.00
CA ALA A 300 11.95 -3.35 7.73
C ALA A 300 12.92 -3.59 6.56
N ASP A 301 13.75 -4.63 6.63
CA ASP A 301 14.72 -4.97 5.59
C ASP A 301 14.05 -5.24 4.23
N GLN A 302 12.89 -5.91 4.23
CA GLN A 302 12.11 -6.18 3.02
C GLN A 302 11.58 -4.88 2.39
N LEU A 303 11.01 -3.98 3.19
CA LEU A 303 10.52 -2.68 2.72
C LEU A 303 11.68 -1.85 2.14
N LEU A 304 12.82 -1.83 2.83
CA LEU A 304 14.00 -1.12 2.39
C LEU A 304 14.52 -1.66 1.06
N SER A 305 14.49 -2.97 0.87
CA SER A 305 14.96 -3.64 -0.34
C SER A 305 13.98 -3.55 -1.52
N ALA A 306 12.71 -3.22 -1.28
CA ALA A 306 11.69 -3.13 -2.32
C ALA A 306 11.88 -1.93 -3.26
N GLU A 307 12.48 -0.84 -2.76
CA GLU A 307 12.85 0.32 -3.57
C GLU A 307 14.36 0.31 -3.82
N GLU A 308 14.78 -0.27 -4.95
CA GLU A 308 16.19 -0.45 -5.31
C GLU A 308 17.02 0.85 -5.15
N ASP A 309 16.41 2.00 -5.48
CA ASP A 309 17.05 3.30 -5.43
C ASP A 309 17.20 3.87 -3.99
N LEU A 310 16.28 3.55 -3.07
CA LEU A 310 16.28 4.07 -1.69
C LEU A 310 16.89 3.12 -0.66
N ALA A 311 17.05 1.84 -1.01
CA ALA A 311 17.57 0.81 -0.10
C ALA A 311 18.89 1.21 0.57
N THR A 312 19.89 1.60 -0.24
CA THR A 312 21.24 1.92 0.27
C THR A 312 21.27 3.22 1.10
N PRO A 313 20.66 4.34 0.66
CA PRO A 313 20.57 5.56 1.46
C PRO A 313 19.85 5.35 2.80
N LEU A 314 18.74 4.61 2.84
CA LEU A 314 17.97 4.40 4.07
C LEU A 314 18.72 3.53 5.09
N VAL A 315 19.39 2.46 4.65
CA VAL A 315 20.24 1.64 5.54
C VAL A 315 21.39 2.48 6.12
N SER A 316 21.98 3.37 5.31
CA SER A 316 23.03 4.28 5.76
C SER A 316 22.50 5.29 6.79
N LEU A 317 21.28 5.79 6.58
CA LEU A 317 20.60 6.68 7.52
C LEU A 317 20.31 5.99 8.85
N GLN A 318 19.78 4.76 8.85
CA GLN A 318 19.57 3.98 10.08
C GLN A 318 20.86 3.81 10.87
N ALA A 319 21.96 3.48 10.18
CA ALA A 319 23.27 3.35 10.82
C ALA A 319 23.78 4.67 11.41
N LEU A 320 23.53 5.80 10.73
CA LEU A 320 23.83 7.13 11.26
C LEU A 320 22.99 7.44 12.51
N LEU A 321 21.67 7.21 12.45
CA LEU A 321 20.75 7.48 13.55
C LEU A 321 21.09 6.65 14.79
N ALA A 322 21.43 5.38 14.61
CA ALA A 322 21.87 4.49 15.69
C ALA A 322 23.20 4.93 16.34
N ALA A 323 24.04 5.68 15.61
CA ALA A 323 25.35 6.15 16.06
C ALA A 323 25.37 7.65 16.42
N LEU A 324 24.21 8.28 16.62
CA LEU A 324 24.14 9.71 16.89
C LEU A 324 24.93 10.09 18.16
N PRO A 325 25.78 11.13 18.08
CA PRO A 325 26.43 11.66 19.28
C PRO A 325 25.39 12.33 20.19
N THR A 326 25.79 12.58 21.45
CA THR A 326 24.99 13.35 22.41
C THR A 326 24.56 14.69 21.80
N ALA A 327 23.29 15.06 22.01
CA ALA A 327 22.73 16.31 21.51
C ALA A 327 23.60 17.52 21.93
N PRO A 328 23.93 18.44 21.01
CA PRO A 328 24.71 19.63 21.32
C PRO A 328 23.94 20.59 22.22
N LYS A 329 24.66 21.57 22.82
CA LYS A 329 24.02 22.63 23.59
C LYS A 329 23.25 23.58 22.65
N ILE A 330 21.99 23.86 23.00
CA ILE A 330 21.15 24.87 22.32
C ILE A 330 21.09 26.18 23.11
N ASP A 331 20.73 27.28 22.42
CA ASP A 331 20.55 28.59 23.04
C ASP A 331 19.11 28.75 23.53
N VAL A 332 18.88 28.37 24.79
CA VAL A 332 17.62 28.56 25.50
C VAL A 332 17.85 29.50 26.67
N SER A 333 16.90 30.41 26.89
CA SER A 333 16.93 31.33 28.03
C SER A 333 15.53 31.56 28.58
N ALA A 334 15.41 31.78 29.88
CA ALA A 334 14.16 32.23 30.48
C ALA A 334 14.02 33.75 30.31
N ASP A 335 12.87 34.19 29.80
CA ASP A 335 12.52 35.61 29.73
C ASP A 335 12.42 36.19 31.16
N PRO A 336 13.19 37.24 31.50
CA PRO A 336 13.21 37.76 32.86
C PRO A 336 11.88 38.33 33.37
N GLU A 337 10.97 38.74 32.48
CA GLU A 337 9.69 39.35 32.86
C GLU A 337 8.56 38.31 32.96
N SER A 338 8.39 37.47 31.93
CA SER A 338 7.31 36.48 31.87
C SER A 338 7.70 35.11 32.46
N GLY A 339 9.00 34.84 32.63
CA GLY A 339 9.51 33.53 33.02
C GLY A 339 9.42 32.46 31.93
N ARG A 340 8.94 32.81 30.72
CA ARG A 340 8.78 31.88 29.59
C ARG A 340 10.11 31.45 29.02
N LEU A 341 10.19 30.21 28.54
CA LEU A 341 11.40 29.67 27.92
C LEU A 341 11.46 30.07 26.45
N LEU A 342 12.60 30.60 26.02
CA LEU A 342 12.83 31.09 24.65
C LEU A 342 14.00 30.33 24.01
N TYR A 343 13.71 29.46 23.04
CA TYR A 343 14.73 28.88 22.17
C TYR A 343 15.05 29.83 21.00
N ASN A 344 16.33 30.15 20.85
CA ASN A 344 16.85 30.99 19.77
C ASN A 344 17.80 30.20 18.88
N THR A 345 17.56 30.25 17.56
CA THR A 345 18.47 29.60 16.61
C THR A 345 19.83 30.31 16.59
N SER A 346 20.90 29.57 16.86
CA SER A 346 22.26 30.11 16.84
C SER A 346 22.77 30.32 15.41
N ALA A 347 23.77 31.19 15.23
CA ALA A 347 24.41 31.40 13.91
C ALA A 347 25.03 30.11 13.33
N ARG A 348 25.46 29.19 14.22
CA ARG A 348 25.95 27.86 13.82
C ARG A 348 24.80 27.02 13.27
N GLU A 349 23.69 26.94 13.98
CA GLU A 349 22.49 26.20 13.55
C GLU A 349 21.97 26.73 12.21
N ALA A 350 21.87 28.05 12.05
CA ALA A 350 21.45 28.66 10.79
C ALA A 350 22.40 28.32 9.61
N THR A 351 23.71 28.19 9.87
CA THR A 351 24.69 27.78 8.85
C THR A 351 24.52 26.30 8.46
N LEU A 352 24.30 25.43 9.45
CA LEU A 352 24.07 24.00 9.22
C LEU A 352 22.76 23.79 8.44
N PHE A 353 21.70 24.49 8.84
CA PHE A 353 20.42 24.44 8.14
C PHE A 353 20.51 24.95 6.70
N ALA A 354 21.23 26.06 6.46
CA ALA A 354 21.41 26.55 5.10
C ALA A 354 22.11 25.53 4.18
N ALA A 355 23.12 24.81 4.68
CA ALA A 355 23.81 23.76 3.93
C ALA A 355 22.90 22.54 3.68
N TRP A 356 22.11 22.13 4.68
CA TRP A 356 21.09 21.09 4.54
C TRP A 356 20.05 21.47 3.48
N HIS A 357 19.55 22.71 3.51
CA HIS A 357 18.48 23.17 2.63
C HIS A 357 18.89 23.27 1.15
N GLU A 358 20.20 23.35 0.85
CA GLU A 358 20.68 23.20 -0.53
C GLU A 358 20.31 21.83 -1.13
N GLN A 359 20.26 20.80 -0.29
CA GLN A 359 19.88 19.43 -0.66
C GLN A 359 18.40 19.15 -0.38
N PHE A 360 17.91 19.51 0.81
CA PHE A 360 16.52 19.34 1.21
C PHE A 360 15.72 20.62 0.90
N GLN A 361 15.26 20.73 -0.35
CA GLN A 361 14.72 21.98 -0.92
C GLN A 361 13.24 22.26 -0.58
N VAL A 362 12.68 21.50 0.36
CA VAL A 362 11.28 21.62 0.78
C VAL A 362 11.24 22.28 2.16
N LEU A 363 10.25 23.15 2.36
CA LEU A 363 10.02 23.83 3.63
C LEU A 363 8.77 23.29 4.30
N VAL A 364 8.81 23.24 5.63
CA VAL A 364 7.66 22.97 6.48
C VAL A 364 6.54 23.96 6.16
N ASP A 365 5.32 23.46 6.10
CA ASP A 365 4.13 24.30 6.03
C ASP A 365 3.80 24.82 7.43
N GLU A 366 3.74 26.13 7.59
CA GLU A 366 3.43 26.74 8.89
C GLU A 366 1.93 26.69 9.20
N ASP A 367 1.09 26.56 8.15
CA ASP A 367 -0.37 26.48 8.29
C ASP A 367 -0.84 25.05 8.64
N VAL A 368 0.01 24.04 8.44
CA VAL A 368 -0.28 22.62 8.72
C VAL A 368 0.74 22.06 9.70
N ALA A 369 0.31 21.65 10.89
CA ALA A 369 1.20 21.23 11.98
C ALA A 369 2.24 20.17 11.57
N LEU A 370 1.85 19.20 10.75
CA LEU A 370 2.70 18.09 10.28
C LEU A 370 2.79 18.03 8.75
N GLY A 371 2.98 19.18 8.10
CA GLY A 371 2.98 19.29 6.63
C GLY A 371 4.25 19.91 6.04
N PHE A 372 4.48 19.61 4.77
CA PHE A 372 5.43 20.30 3.90
C PHE A 372 4.68 21.04 2.79
N ARG A 373 5.28 22.11 2.28
CA ARG A 373 4.73 22.87 1.14
C ARG A 373 4.81 22.14 -0.20
N ASP A 374 5.68 21.14 -0.29
CA ASP A 374 5.92 20.30 -1.46
C ASP A 374 6.30 18.88 -1.03
N ASP A 375 6.51 17.95 -1.95
CA ASP A 375 6.88 16.56 -1.63
C ASP A 375 8.36 16.44 -1.18
N PRO A 376 8.66 16.10 0.09
CA PRO A 376 10.02 15.95 0.61
C PRO A 376 10.76 14.73 0.05
N TRP A 377 10.05 13.80 -0.63
CA TRP A 377 10.62 12.57 -1.16
C TRP A 377 11.03 12.67 -2.64
N GLY A 378 10.79 13.81 -3.30
CA GLY A 378 11.11 14.00 -4.71
C GLY A 378 12.61 13.86 -5.06
N ASN A 379 13.51 14.20 -4.13
CA ASN A 379 14.97 14.06 -4.27
C ASN A 379 15.59 13.34 -3.07
N ALA A 380 14.93 12.26 -2.63
CA ALA A 380 15.27 11.57 -1.40
C ALA A 380 16.69 10.98 -1.36
N ILE A 381 17.16 10.49 -2.51
CA ILE A 381 18.50 9.90 -2.66
C ILE A 381 19.57 10.95 -2.35
N GLU A 382 19.41 12.15 -2.89
CA GLU A 382 20.36 13.24 -2.76
C GLU A 382 20.48 13.71 -1.32
N TRP A 383 19.36 14.04 -0.66
CA TRP A 383 19.40 14.57 0.70
C TRP A 383 19.82 13.51 1.73
N MET A 384 19.41 12.24 1.58
CA MET A 384 19.83 11.17 2.48
C MET A 384 21.33 10.91 2.37
N SER A 385 21.84 10.85 1.13
CA SER A 385 23.28 10.64 0.89
C SER A 385 24.11 11.80 1.42
N ALA A 386 23.63 13.03 1.25
CA ALA A 386 24.29 14.22 1.75
C ALA A 386 24.28 14.28 3.29
N LEU A 387 23.16 13.94 3.93
CA LEU A 387 23.06 13.85 5.38
C LEU A 387 24.02 12.82 5.97
N CYS A 388 24.14 11.66 5.33
CA CYS A 388 25.11 10.63 5.73
C CYS A 388 26.56 11.10 5.58
N ALA A 389 26.85 11.95 4.59
CA ALA A 389 28.16 12.54 4.40
C ALA A 389 28.46 13.69 5.39
N HIS A 390 27.41 14.35 5.89
CA HIS A 390 27.47 15.52 6.77
C HIS A 390 26.59 15.34 8.03
N PRO A 391 26.93 14.38 8.91
CA PRO A 391 26.10 14.07 10.09
C PRO A 391 26.00 15.24 11.09
N GLU A 392 26.93 16.20 11.03
CA GLU A 392 26.88 17.43 11.84
C GLU A 392 25.67 18.31 11.56
N TRP A 393 24.95 18.13 10.45
CA TRP A 393 23.72 18.88 10.18
C TRP A 393 22.62 18.57 11.20
N LEU A 394 22.59 17.34 11.74
CA LEU A 394 21.63 16.92 12.76
C LEU A 394 21.84 17.62 14.12
N ASP A 395 22.90 18.41 14.27
CA ASP A 395 23.09 19.26 15.44
C ASP A 395 22.14 20.46 15.46
N ALA A 396 21.51 20.80 14.33
CA ALA A 396 20.53 21.88 14.24
C ALA A 396 19.11 21.34 14.43
N PRO A 397 18.34 21.88 15.41
CA PRO A 397 16.94 21.47 15.63
C PRO A 397 16.04 21.57 14.38
N GLN A 398 16.29 22.52 13.48
CA GLN A 398 15.53 22.63 12.22
C GLN A 398 15.74 21.44 11.28
N VAL A 399 16.98 20.94 11.18
CA VAL A 399 17.29 19.78 10.33
C VAL A 399 16.63 18.52 10.92
N VAL A 400 16.64 18.40 12.25
CA VAL A 400 15.94 17.30 12.93
C VAL A 400 14.42 17.40 12.74
N GLN A 401 13.85 18.60 12.77
CA GLN A 401 12.43 18.82 12.45
C GLN A 401 12.09 18.33 11.04
N ASP A 402 12.82 18.79 10.02
CA ASP A 402 12.60 18.39 8.62
C ASP A 402 12.71 16.88 8.45
N LEU A 403 13.78 16.28 8.98
CA LEU A 403 13.98 14.84 8.90
C LEU A 403 12.84 14.07 9.59
N THR A 404 12.46 14.50 10.79
CA THR A 404 11.40 13.84 11.58
C THR A 404 10.07 13.89 10.85
N LEU A 405 9.68 15.04 10.31
CA LEU A 405 8.44 15.21 9.55
C LEU A 405 8.45 14.31 8.30
N ALA A 406 9.55 14.29 7.56
CA ALA A 406 9.69 13.46 6.36
C ALA A 406 9.54 11.97 6.73
N LEU A 407 10.28 11.49 7.73
CA LEU A 407 10.23 10.09 8.17
C LEU A 407 8.85 9.70 8.73
N THR A 408 8.22 10.58 9.52
CA THR A 408 6.87 10.36 10.05
C THR A 408 5.84 10.26 8.94
N SER A 409 5.92 11.13 7.93
CA SER A 409 4.95 11.14 6.82
C SER A 409 4.94 9.84 6.01
N ARG A 410 6.10 9.18 5.86
CA ARG A 410 6.24 7.97 5.04
C ARG A 410 6.20 6.68 5.84
N PHE A 411 6.78 6.67 7.05
CA PHE A 411 6.99 5.47 7.84
C PHE A 411 6.22 5.47 9.17
N GLY A 412 5.53 6.56 9.53
CA GLY A 412 4.78 6.63 10.79
C GLY A 412 3.62 5.64 10.89
N SER A 413 3.10 5.17 9.77
CA SER A 413 2.10 4.09 9.74
C SER A 413 2.69 2.70 9.94
N LEU A 414 4.03 2.55 9.86
CA LEU A 414 4.74 1.28 9.91
C LEU A 414 5.41 1.09 11.29
N PRO A 415 4.78 0.34 12.21
CA PRO A 415 5.20 0.26 13.61
C PRO A 415 6.66 -0.18 13.77
N TRP A 416 7.09 -1.16 12.97
CA TRP A 416 8.44 -1.72 13.05
C TRP A 416 9.56 -0.76 12.62
N MET A 417 9.24 0.36 11.97
CA MET A 417 10.24 1.35 11.57
C MET A 417 10.58 2.34 12.69
N ALA A 418 9.68 2.53 13.67
CA ALA A 418 9.85 3.53 14.73
C ALA A 418 11.15 3.35 15.55
N PRO A 419 11.57 2.14 15.96
CA PRO A 419 12.79 1.97 16.76
C PRO A 419 14.08 2.36 16.03
N SER A 420 14.15 2.16 14.71
CA SER A 420 15.37 2.44 13.95
C SER A 420 15.45 3.87 13.41
N LEU A 421 14.30 4.52 13.21
CA LEU A 421 14.22 5.84 12.55
C LEU A 421 13.78 6.97 13.49
N LEU A 422 12.85 6.71 14.42
CA LEU A 422 12.20 7.76 15.21
C LEU A 422 12.72 7.81 16.66
N GLU A 423 12.91 6.66 17.32
CA GLU A 423 13.42 6.63 18.70
C GLU A 423 14.78 7.36 18.88
N PRO A 424 15.77 7.24 17.97
CA PRO A 424 17.02 7.98 18.11
C PRO A 424 16.84 9.50 18.05
N LEU A 425 15.87 9.97 17.26
CA LEU A 425 15.52 11.39 17.14
C LEU A 425 14.74 11.87 18.37
N ALA A 426 13.86 11.03 18.93
CA ALA A 426 13.17 11.29 20.19
C ALA A 426 14.15 11.45 21.35
N LEU A 427 15.11 10.53 21.49
CA LEU A 427 16.15 10.65 22.51
C LEU A 427 16.96 11.96 22.38
N ARG A 428 17.25 12.38 21.15
CA ARG A 428 17.92 13.65 20.88
C ARG A 428 17.06 14.86 21.28
N LEU A 429 15.76 14.84 20.94
CA LEU A 429 14.82 15.89 21.35
C LEU A 429 14.68 15.95 22.88
N SER A 430 14.51 14.83 23.57
CA SER A 430 14.45 14.77 25.03
C SER A 430 15.65 15.45 25.69
N ARG A 431 16.86 15.29 25.13
CA ARG A 431 18.06 16.00 25.61
C ARG A 431 18.00 17.51 25.42
N TRP A 432 17.36 18.01 24.38
CA TRP A 432 17.12 19.45 24.20
C TRP A 432 16.04 19.97 25.14
N LEU A 433 14.97 19.20 25.37
CA LEU A 433 13.95 19.55 26.35
C LEU A 433 14.51 19.57 27.79
N GLU A 434 15.37 18.62 28.14
CA GLU A 434 16.12 18.62 29.41
C GLU A 434 16.97 19.89 29.57
N GLN A 435 17.64 20.35 28.50
CA GLN A 435 18.41 21.60 28.53
C GLN A 435 17.50 22.81 28.75
N ALA A 436 16.35 22.87 28.06
CA ALA A 436 15.40 23.96 28.23
C ALA A 436 14.85 24.03 29.67
N ARG A 437 14.49 22.88 30.25
CA ARG A 437 14.04 22.77 31.65
C ARG A 437 15.14 23.12 32.66
N ALA A 438 16.41 22.95 32.31
CA ALA A 438 17.51 23.32 33.18
C ALA A 438 17.69 24.85 33.32
N GLU A 439 17.15 25.65 32.40
CA GLU A 439 17.20 27.11 32.46
C GLU A 439 16.10 27.70 33.39
N GLY A 440 15.02 26.96 33.66
CA GLY A 440 13.99 27.32 34.64
C GLY A 440 12.68 26.53 34.51
N ASP A 441 11.75 26.77 35.44
CA ASP A 441 10.40 26.14 35.47
C ASP A 441 9.39 26.86 34.56
N GLY A 442 9.88 27.57 33.54
CA GLY A 442 9.06 28.36 32.62
C GLY A 442 8.30 27.52 31.59
N ASN A 443 7.25 28.10 31.00
CA ASN A 443 6.51 27.47 29.90
C ASN A 443 7.23 27.66 28.56
N LEU A 444 7.32 26.61 27.73
CA LEU A 444 7.82 26.66 26.36
C LEU A 444 6.63 26.83 25.40
N CYS A 445 6.11 28.06 25.27
CA CYS A 445 4.93 28.31 24.44
C CYS A 445 5.26 28.27 22.94
N TRP A 446 4.31 27.83 22.12
CA TRP A 446 4.47 27.65 20.66
C TRP A 446 4.88 28.92 19.91
N ASP A 447 4.19 30.04 20.18
CA ASP A 447 4.38 31.30 19.45
C ASP A 447 5.63 32.09 19.88
N ASP A 448 6.34 31.63 20.92
CA ASP A 448 7.48 32.33 21.48
C ASP A 448 8.80 31.92 20.78
N ALA A 449 9.55 32.93 20.32
CA ALA A 449 10.85 32.76 19.65
C ALA A 449 10.82 31.67 18.56
N ASN A 450 11.64 30.62 18.68
CA ASN A 450 11.68 29.49 17.74
C ASN A 450 11.16 28.18 18.38
N ASN A 451 10.41 28.26 19.48
CA ASN A 451 9.94 27.11 20.25
C ASN A 451 9.12 26.12 19.41
N ALA A 452 8.32 26.61 18.47
CA ALA A 452 7.54 25.79 17.53
C ALA A 452 8.39 24.75 16.78
N MET A 453 9.71 24.95 16.65
CA MET A 453 10.60 23.96 16.04
C MET A 453 10.73 22.70 16.90
N LEU A 454 10.99 22.87 18.20
CA LEU A 454 11.12 21.77 19.16
C LEU A 454 9.77 21.08 19.37
N LEU A 455 8.70 21.86 19.55
CA LEU A 455 7.36 21.35 19.80
C LEU A 455 6.80 20.58 18.59
N ARG A 456 6.97 21.10 17.37
CA ARG A 456 6.54 20.39 16.15
C ARG A 456 7.32 19.10 15.92
N THR A 457 8.63 19.11 16.22
CA THR A 457 9.45 17.88 16.20
C THR A 457 8.90 16.86 17.20
N GLY A 458 8.55 17.31 18.40
CA GLY A 458 7.91 16.49 19.44
C GLY A 458 6.59 15.88 18.97
N LEU A 459 5.69 16.69 18.43
CA LEU A 459 4.41 16.22 17.90
C LEU A 459 4.60 15.17 16.80
N ALA A 460 5.51 15.43 15.85
CA ALA A 460 5.79 14.49 14.76
C ALA A 460 6.30 13.14 15.29
N LEU A 461 7.22 13.15 16.26
CA LEU A 461 7.73 11.94 16.90
C LEU A 461 6.66 11.19 17.68
N VAL A 462 5.84 11.89 18.48
CA VAL A 462 4.75 11.28 19.25
C VAL A 462 3.79 10.56 18.31
N VAL A 463 3.36 11.23 17.23
CA VAL A 463 2.47 10.65 16.22
C VAL A 463 3.14 9.48 15.49
N GLY A 464 4.39 9.64 15.03
CA GLY A 464 5.09 8.59 14.30
C GLY A 464 5.44 7.35 15.12
N MET A 465 5.54 7.48 16.45
CA MET A 465 5.84 6.38 17.36
C MET A 465 4.60 5.75 18.01
N GLU A 466 3.39 6.31 17.82
CA GLU A 466 2.18 5.90 18.55
C GLU A 466 1.87 4.40 18.43
N ARG A 467 2.15 3.80 17.27
CA ARG A 467 1.91 2.37 16.99
C ARG A 467 3.12 1.48 17.24
N GLY A 468 4.31 1.98 16.87
CA GLY A 468 5.54 1.19 16.85
C GLY A 468 6.35 1.21 18.14
N ALA A 469 6.24 2.29 18.90
CA ALA A 469 6.98 2.52 20.11
C ALA A 469 6.10 3.25 21.12
N ARG A 470 4.90 2.69 21.36
CA ARG A 470 3.82 3.35 22.11
C ARG A 470 4.24 3.84 23.49
N GLN A 471 5.05 3.05 24.19
CA GLN A 471 5.59 3.47 25.48
C GLN A 471 6.51 4.70 25.35
N HIS A 472 7.44 4.70 24.40
CA HIS A 472 8.33 5.85 24.15
C HIS A 472 7.56 7.07 23.62
N SER A 473 6.51 6.86 22.80
CA SER A 473 5.57 7.90 22.37
C SER A 473 4.91 8.56 23.57
N ARG A 474 4.40 7.78 24.53
CA ARG A 474 3.83 8.29 25.78
C ARG A 474 4.84 9.08 26.59
N GLU A 475 6.01 8.50 26.84
CA GLU A 475 7.05 9.10 27.67
C GLU A 475 7.48 10.46 27.09
N LEU A 476 7.64 10.55 25.76
CA LEU A 476 7.93 11.82 25.10
C LEU A 476 6.76 12.81 25.20
N ALA A 477 5.51 12.36 25.06
CA ALA A 477 4.35 13.23 25.21
C ALA A 477 4.21 13.77 26.65
N GLU A 478 4.47 12.93 27.66
CA GLU A 478 4.54 13.33 29.06
C GLU A 478 5.67 14.35 29.30
N GLU A 479 6.85 14.14 28.71
CA GLU A 479 7.96 15.12 28.77
C GLU A 479 7.60 16.48 28.14
N LEU A 480 6.87 16.46 27.01
CA LEU A 480 6.40 17.67 26.35
C LEU A 480 5.34 18.40 27.19
N LEU A 481 4.40 17.69 27.81
CA LEU A 481 3.38 18.30 28.70
C LEU A 481 3.98 18.92 29.96
N LEU A 482 5.13 18.43 30.43
CA LEU A 482 5.85 19.03 31.56
C LEU A 482 6.47 20.40 31.22
N ILE A 483 6.73 20.69 29.94
CA ILE A 483 7.37 21.93 29.49
C ILE A 483 6.41 22.86 28.73
N ASP A 484 5.40 22.31 28.05
CA ASP A 484 4.28 23.01 27.41
C ASP A 484 2.99 22.80 28.21
N GLN A 485 2.79 23.63 29.23
CA GLN A 485 1.64 23.58 30.13
C GLN A 485 0.34 24.08 29.47
N GLU A 486 0.45 24.82 28.35
CA GLU A 486 -0.70 25.27 27.57
C GLU A 486 -1.27 24.15 26.69
N ASP A 487 -0.57 23.02 26.58
CA ASP A 487 -0.92 21.89 25.70
C ASP A 487 -1.25 22.35 24.28
N SER A 488 -0.36 23.20 23.74
CA SER A 488 -0.48 23.78 22.40
C SER A 488 -0.57 22.73 21.29
N LEU A 489 -0.13 21.51 21.59
CA LEU A 489 -0.09 20.34 20.72
C LEU A 489 -1.30 19.40 20.87
N GLY A 490 -2.14 19.58 21.88
CA GLY A 490 -3.28 18.69 22.17
C GLY A 490 -2.86 17.27 22.61
N LEU A 491 -1.69 17.12 23.22
CA LEU A 491 -1.13 15.83 23.62
C LEU A 491 -1.82 15.23 24.84
N ARG A 492 -2.53 16.01 25.66
CA ARG A 492 -3.21 15.46 26.86
C ARG A 492 -4.25 14.40 26.49
N GLU A 493 -5.04 14.62 25.44
CA GLU A 493 -6.04 13.65 24.98
C GLU A 493 -5.36 12.34 24.55
N LEU A 494 -4.24 12.44 23.83
CA LEU A 494 -3.45 11.28 23.40
C LEU A 494 -2.87 10.50 24.59
N VAL A 495 -2.26 11.18 25.57
CA VAL A 495 -1.70 10.53 26.77
C VAL A 495 -2.81 9.88 27.59
N LEU A 496 -3.94 10.56 27.78
CA LEU A 496 -5.11 10.03 28.49
C LEU A 496 -5.59 8.73 27.83
N ASP A 497 -5.74 8.75 26.52
CA ASP A 497 -6.16 7.61 25.72
C ASP A 497 -5.18 6.44 25.86
N GLN A 498 -3.87 6.69 25.84
CA GLN A 498 -2.85 5.65 26.02
C GLN A 498 -2.88 5.06 27.44
N LEU A 499 -2.99 5.88 28.48
CA LEU A 499 -3.10 5.43 29.88
C LEU A 499 -4.34 4.54 30.08
N LEU A 500 -5.48 4.90 29.47
CA LEU A 500 -6.69 4.09 29.52
C LEU A 500 -6.52 2.74 28.82
N ARG A 501 -5.80 2.66 27.69
CA ARG A 501 -5.55 1.36 27.03
C ARG A 501 -4.61 0.47 27.85
N ASP A 502 -3.72 1.06 28.63
CA ASP A 502 -2.80 0.36 29.54
C ASP A 502 -3.44 0.05 30.92
N ASP A 503 -4.73 0.32 31.09
CA ASP A 503 -5.49 0.15 32.34
C ASP A 503 -4.95 0.96 33.53
N ARG A 504 -4.18 2.03 33.26
CA ARG A 504 -3.62 2.97 34.25
C ARG A 504 -4.67 4.04 34.61
N ASN A 505 -5.83 3.60 35.06
CA ASN A 505 -7.02 4.46 35.23
C ASN A 505 -6.83 5.58 36.27
N GLU A 506 -6.02 5.37 37.31
CA GLU A 506 -5.73 6.40 38.33
C GLU A 506 -4.94 7.58 37.75
N GLU A 507 -3.96 7.28 36.90
CA GLU A 507 -3.10 8.29 36.26
C GLU A 507 -3.86 9.03 35.16
N ALA A 508 -4.69 8.30 34.41
CA ALA A 508 -5.64 8.88 33.46
C ALA A 508 -6.59 9.88 34.14
N LEU A 509 -7.13 9.53 35.32
CA LEU A 509 -7.99 10.42 36.07
C LEU A 509 -7.25 11.67 36.56
N ALA A 510 -6.04 11.50 37.12
CA ALA A 510 -5.23 12.63 37.58
C ALA A 510 -4.93 13.63 36.45
N LEU A 511 -4.53 13.13 35.27
CA LEU A 511 -4.26 13.96 34.09
C LEU A 511 -5.51 14.74 33.64
N ALA A 512 -6.69 14.11 33.69
CA ALA A 512 -7.95 14.75 33.31
C ALA A 512 -8.45 15.78 34.33
N GLU A 513 -8.03 15.70 35.60
CA GLU A 513 -8.41 16.63 36.66
C GLU A 513 -7.51 17.88 36.75
N GLU A 514 -6.26 17.81 36.28
CA GLU A 514 -5.33 18.95 36.30
C GLU A 514 -5.81 20.17 35.49
N ASN A 515 -6.78 19.99 34.59
CA ASN A 515 -7.22 21.01 33.63
C ASN A 515 -8.65 21.56 33.87
N ASP A 516 -9.28 21.27 35.02
CA ASP A 516 -10.62 21.80 35.35
C ASP A 516 -10.64 23.35 35.47
N ASP A 517 -9.49 24.03 35.53
CA ASP A 517 -9.38 25.48 35.75
C ASP A 517 -9.42 26.37 34.49
N ASP A 518 -9.12 25.85 33.28
CA ASP A 518 -8.99 26.69 32.05
C ASP A 518 -10.27 26.73 31.17
N GLY A 519 -11.31 25.98 31.54
CA GLY A 519 -12.64 26.04 30.91
C GLY A 519 -12.72 25.50 29.47
N SER A 520 -11.62 25.00 28.90
CA SER A 520 -11.62 24.30 27.61
C SER A 520 -12.12 22.86 27.78
N LEU A 521 -13.37 22.62 27.35
CA LEU A 521 -13.98 21.29 27.38
C LEU A 521 -13.69 20.58 26.06
N VAL A 522 -12.78 19.60 26.06
CA VAL A 522 -12.52 18.71 24.93
C VAL A 522 -13.25 17.39 25.17
N LEU A 523 -14.00 16.90 24.19
CA LEU A 523 -14.81 15.69 24.35
C LEU A 523 -13.99 14.47 24.78
N GLY A 524 -12.79 14.29 24.23
CA GLY A 524 -11.92 13.17 24.56
C GLY A 524 -11.52 13.13 26.04
N LEU A 525 -11.16 14.27 26.62
CA LEU A 525 -10.84 14.38 28.05
C LEU A 525 -12.03 14.05 28.94
N LEU A 526 -13.23 14.57 28.62
CA LEU A 526 -14.45 14.31 29.37
C LEU A 526 -14.86 12.83 29.32
N MET A 527 -14.82 12.24 28.12
CA MET A 527 -15.15 10.84 27.93
C MET A 527 -14.10 9.92 28.57
N GLY A 528 -12.82 10.25 28.47
CA GLY A 528 -11.74 9.52 29.12
C GLY A 528 -11.84 9.57 30.66
N LYS A 529 -12.09 10.75 31.25
CA LYS A 529 -12.40 10.92 32.69
C LYS A 529 -13.58 10.05 33.11
N THR A 530 -14.66 10.06 32.32
CA THR A 530 -15.85 9.24 32.57
C THR A 530 -15.52 7.75 32.56
N LEU A 531 -14.74 7.29 31.57
CA LEU A 531 -14.31 5.89 31.48
C LEU A 531 -13.40 5.48 32.65
N ALA A 532 -12.43 6.32 33.02
CA ALA A 532 -11.54 6.10 34.16
C ALA A 532 -12.34 5.94 35.46
N LEU A 533 -13.25 6.88 35.75
CA LEU A 533 -14.11 6.84 36.93
C LEU A 533 -15.01 5.61 36.96
N TYR A 534 -15.57 5.23 35.80
CA TYR A 534 -16.38 4.01 35.66
C TYR A 534 -15.57 2.76 36.01
N ARG A 535 -14.35 2.63 35.47
CA ARG A 535 -13.43 1.50 35.70
C ARG A 535 -12.93 1.45 37.16
N LEU A 536 -12.76 2.61 37.80
CA LEU A 536 -12.41 2.74 39.22
C LEU A 536 -13.62 2.54 40.16
N GLU A 537 -14.78 2.13 39.64
CA GLU A 537 -16.04 1.91 40.38
C GLU A 537 -16.59 3.16 41.10
N GLN A 538 -16.16 4.36 40.71
CA GLN A 538 -16.62 5.64 41.26
C GLN A 538 -17.89 6.10 40.54
N ARG A 539 -19.00 5.36 40.73
CA ARG A 539 -20.25 5.51 39.95
C ARG A 539 -20.86 6.91 39.99
N GLU A 540 -20.97 7.53 41.17
CA GLU A 540 -21.56 8.87 41.32
C GLU A 540 -20.73 9.95 40.60
N ALA A 541 -19.40 9.83 40.65
CA ALA A 541 -18.49 10.73 39.94
C ALA A 541 -18.55 10.50 38.42
N ALA A 542 -18.61 9.24 37.97
CA ALA A 542 -18.77 8.90 36.56
C ALA A 542 -20.09 9.43 35.97
N GLU A 543 -21.20 9.36 36.72
CA GLU A 543 -22.49 9.95 36.31
C GLU A 543 -22.41 11.47 36.20
N THR A 544 -21.67 12.12 37.11
CA THR A 544 -21.44 13.57 37.05
C THR A 544 -20.65 13.96 35.79
N ALA A 545 -19.52 13.28 35.54
CA ALA A 545 -18.69 13.51 34.36
C ALA A 545 -19.44 13.21 33.05
N LEU A 546 -20.32 12.20 33.03
CA LEU A 546 -21.20 11.92 31.89
C LEU A 546 -22.20 13.06 31.64
N GLY A 547 -22.65 13.74 32.70
CA GLY A 547 -23.44 14.96 32.59
C GLY A 547 -22.71 16.08 31.83
N ASP A 548 -21.41 16.25 32.09
CA ASP A 548 -20.57 17.23 31.40
C ASP A 548 -20.36 16.86 29.93
N VAL A 549 -20.13 15.57 29.63
CA VAL A 549 -20.10 15.03 28.26
C VAL A 549 -21.37 15.40 27.49
N LEU A 550 -22.55 15.15 28.07
CA LEU A 550 -23.83 15.46 27.44
C LEU A 550 -24.08 16.96 27.27
N GLY A 551 -23.58 17.76 28.21
CA GLY A 551 -23.60 19.22 28.12
C GLY A 551 -22.74 19.75 26.97
N HIS A 552 -21.59 19.13 26.72
CA HIS A 552 -20.65 19.51 25.67
C HIS A 552 -21.05 18.95 24.28
N ASN A 553 -21.27 17.64 24.16
CA ASN A 553 -21.56 16.96 22.90
C ASN A 553 -22.73 15.97 23.02
N ARG A 554 -23.91 16.41 22.57
CA ARG A 554 -25.15 15.60 22.59
C ARG A 554 -25.11 14.33 21.72
N TYR A 555 -24.16 14.20 20.79
CA TYR A 555 -24.10 13.07 19.86
C TYR A 555 -23.20 11.92 20.37
N ALA A 556 -22.41 12.15 21.41
CA ALA A 556 -21.40 11.21 21.90
C ALA A 556 -21.97 9.82 22.22
N LEU A 557 -23.04 9.75 23.03
CA LEU A 557 -23.64 8.49 23.45
C LEU A 557 -24.32 7.75 22.28
N GLU A 558 -25.01 8.47 21.39
CA GLU A 558 -25.64 7.86 20.21
C GLU A 558 -24.60 7.18 19.33
N LEU A 559 -23.49 7.86 19.04
CA LEU A 559 -22.48 7.34 18.13
C LEU A 559 -21.67 6.20 18.76
N ILE A 560 -21.31 6.30 20.03
CA ILE A 560 -20.49 5.27 20.69
C ILE A 560 -21.25 3.96 20.88
N CYS A 561 -22.54 4.02 21.20
CA CYS A 561 -23.37 2.83 21.41
C CYS A 561 -23.82 2.18 20.10
N ALA A 562 -24.01 2.96 19.02
CA ALA A 562 -24.41 2.42 17.73
C ALA A 562 -23.35 1.47 17.12
N GLU A 563 -23.80 0.32 16.61
CA GLU A 563 -22.90 -0.66 15.95
C GLU A 563 -22.32 -0.13 14.65
N ASN A 564 -23.18 0.31 13.71
CA ASN A 564 -22.78 0.81 12.39
C ASN A 564 -23.37 2.20 12.08
N PRO A 565 -22.98 3.26 12.83
CA PRO A 565 -23.45 4.61 12.55
C PRO A 565 -22.85 5.13 11.24
N ARG A 566 -23.58 6.04 10.57
CA ARG A 566 -23.05 6.71 9.37
C ARG A 566 -21.88 7.63 9.74
N PRO A 567 -20.73 7.54 9.04
CA PRO A 567 -19.58 8.40 9.27
C PRO A 567 -19.94 9.89 9.22
N SER A 568 -19.25 10.69 10.03
CA SER A 568 -19.26 12.15 9.95
C SER A 568 -17.83 12.60 9.69
N MET A 569 -17.58 13.12 8.50
CA MET A 569 -16.22 13.53 8.11
C MET A 569 -15.87 14.89 8.74
N PRO A 570 -14.60 15.12 9.10
CA PRO A 570 -14.08 16.44 9.46
C PRO A 570 -14.14 17.41 8.26
N HIS A 571 -13.79 18.67 8.48
CA HIS A 571 -13.56 19.60 7.39
C HIS A 571 -12.41 19.14 6.48
N PRO A 572 -12.31 19.64 5.22
CA PRO A 572 -11.26 19.24 4.29
C PRO A 572 -9.83 19.50 4.77
N ASP A 573 -9.65 20.43 5.72
CA ASP A 573 -8.41 20.76 6.41
C ASP A 573 -8.16 19.88 7.65
N GLY A 574 -9.02 18.89 7.90
CA GLY A 574 -8.95 18.02 9.08
C GLY A 574 -9.52 18.64 10.35
N GLN A 575 -9.99 19.89 10.31
CA GLN A 575 -10.51 20.57 11.49
C GLN A 575 -11.85 19.98 11.93
N VAL A 576 -12.02 19.86 13.24
CA VAL A 576 -13.24 19.36 13.88
C VAL A 576 -13.76 20.42 14.84
N ASP A 577 -15.00 20.84 14.63
CA ASP A 577 -15.65 21.80 15.51
C ASP A 577 -15.98 21.15 16.87
N PRO A 578 -15.63 21.77 18.02
CA PRO A 578 -16.02 21.29 19.34
C PRO A 578 -17.54 21.16 19.50
N GLY A 579 -18.00 20.10 20.15
CA GLY A 579 -19.43 19.76 20.34
C GLY A 579 -20.14 19.25 19.08
N SER A 580 -19.43 19.10 17.95
CA SER A 580 -20.02 18.67 16.68
C SER A 580 -20.23 17.16 16.60
N ARG A 581 -21.04 16.72 15.63
CA ARG A 581 -21.18 15.28 15.34
C ARG A 581 -19.88 14.67 14.79
N ALA A 582 -19.01 15.49 14.18
CA ALA A 582 -17.71 15.05 13.68
C ALA A 582 -16.75 14.72 14.84
N GLU A 583 -16.73 15.54 15.89
CA GLU A 583 -15.95 15.29 17.11
C GLU A 583 -16.36 13.98 17.80
N ALA A 584 -17.68 13.76 17.98
CA ALA A 584 -18.18 12.51 18.53
C ALA A 584 -17.87 11.29 17.64
N TRP A 585 -17.80 11.48 16.32
CA TRP A 585 -17.36 10.42 15.39
C TRP A 585 -15.87 10.13 15.51
N GLN A 586 -15.03 11.16 15.63
CA GLN A 586 -13.58 11.03 15.85
C GLN A 586 -13.30 10.27 17.16
N TYR A 587 -13.88 10.72 18.27
CA TYR A 587 -13.73 10.02 19.56
C TYR A 587 -14.18 8.56 19.50
N ARG A 588 -15.34 8.30 18.87
CA ARG A 588 -15.82 6.92 18.66
C ARG A 588 -14.81 6.07 17.90
N THR A 589 -14.23 6.62 16.83
CA THR A 589 -13.28 5.89 15.98
C THR A 589 -12.04 5.51 16.77
N LEU A 590 -11.57 6.39 17.65
CA LEU A 590 -10.36 6.18 18.44
C LEU A 590 -10.58 5.26 19.65
N MET A 591 -11.68 5.42 20.38
CA MET A 591 -11.79 4.88 21.75
C MET A 591 -12.96 3.91 21.99
N ARG A 592 -13.83 3.65 21.00
CA ARG A 592 -14.98 2.74 21.22
C ARG A 592 -14.55 1.33 21.61
N ASP A 593 -13.42 0.85 21.10
CA ASP A 593 -12.84 -0.43 21.47
C ASP A 593 -12.68 -0.55 22.99
N GLN A 594 -12.18 0.50 23.66
CA GLN A 594 -12.00 0.56 25.11
C GLN A 594 -13.32 0.50 25.89
N TRP A 595 -14.38 1.12 25.36
CA TRP A 595 -15.71 1.00 25.93
C TRP A 595 -16.31 -0.40 25.75
N ARG A 596 -16.07 -1.03 24.59
CA ARG A 596 -16.54 -2.39 24.28
C ARG A 596 -15.85 -3.46 25.14
N THR A 597 -14.55 -3.31 25.40
CA THR A 597 -13.79 -4.26 26.23
C THR A 597 -14.08 -4.09 27.73
N THR A 598 -14.57 -2.92 28.15
CA THR A 598 -14.92 -2.65 29.55
C THR A 598 -16.28 -3.28 29.91
N PRO A 599 -16.35 -4.20 30.89
CA PRO A 599 -17.58 -4.90 31.24
C PRO A 599 -18.75 -3.97 31.59
N GLY A 600 -19.86 -4.10 30.85
CA GLY A 600 -21.11 -3.38 31.07
C GLY A 600 -21.07 -1.87 30.78
N ALA A 601 -19.95 -1.33 30.26
CA ALA A 601 -19.80 0.11 30.06
C ALA A 601 -20.72 0.64 28.94
N LEU A 602 -20.83 -0.07 27.82
CA LEU A 602 -21.78 0.30 26.75
C LEU A 602 -23.25 0.19 27.20
N ASP A 603 -23.61 -0.87 27.94
CA ASP A 603 -24.96 -1.02 28.48
C ASP A 603 -25.29 0.11 29.47
N TRP A 604 -24.31 0.54 30.26
CA TRP A 604 -24.44 1.68 31.17
C TRP A 604 -24.63 3.00 30.41
N LEU A 605 -23.87 3.24 29.34
CA LEU A 605 -24.06 4.43 28.49
C LEU A 605 -25.44 4.43 27.82
N GLU A 606 -25.92 3.31 27.30
CA GLU A 606 -27.25 3.21 26.67
C GLU A 606 -28.38 3.49 27.67
N ALA A 607 -28.20 3.14 28.95
CA ALA A 607 -29.16 3.46 30.00
C ALA A 607 -29.25 4.96 30.33
N HIS A 608 -28.24 5.76 29.95
CA HIS A 608 -28.15 7.21 30.18
C HIS A 608 -28.38 8.04 28.92
N ARG A 609 -28.67 7.39 27.78
CA ARG A 609 -29.11 8.02 26.54
C ARG A 609 -30.57 8.46 26.63
#